data_AF-A0A7S2DH82-F1
#
_entry.id   AF-A0A7S2DH82-F1
#
_cell.length_a   1.000
_cell.length_b   1.000
_cell.length_c   1.000
_cell.angle_alpha   90.00
_cell.angle_beta   90.00
_cell.angle_gamma   90.00
#
_symmetry.space_group_name_H-M   'P 1'
#
loop_
_entity.id
_entity.type
_entity.pdbx_description
1 polymer ?
#
loop_
_entity_poly.entity_id
_entity_poly.type
_entity_poly.pdbx_seq_one_letter_code
_entity_poly.pdbx_strand_id
1 'polypeptide(L)'
;RVLFDGVNLQLLAGAKVGVLGSNGAGKSSLLRMIGGLDSEFEGRVTTRSGLRIGMLEQEPKLDNERDVMSNVTDGVEEQRDALARFDEVNQLLTGGGKGEELSVLLTEQAELTERLEKLDCWNLHTEVAVAMAALNCPPGDAMPERLSGGQRRRVALCRLLLTKPDILLLDEPTNHLDAASVAWIEAYLAAYRGTVVAVTHDRYFLDNVAGWILEIDRGAALPFHGNYTAWLKHKASRLRQQERDERALSNRLRDELEWIRTNPKGGRGRSKARVRSYEQLVEAQQG
;
A
#
# COMPACT_ATOMS: atom_id res chain seq x y z
N ARG A 1 -14.65 14.72 10.34
CA ARG A 1 -13.30 15.28 10.60
C ARG A 1 -12.54 15.24 9.28
N VAL A 2 -12.01 16.35 8.80
CA VAL A 2 -11.19 16.37 7.58
C VAL A 2 -9.90 15.62 7.87
N LEU A 3 -9.62 14.56 7.12
CA LEU A 3 -8.41 13.74 7.26
C LEU A 3 -7.28 14.21 6.33
N PHE A 4 -7.64 14.85 5.21
CA PHE A 4 -6.72 15.32 4.18
C PHE A 4 -7.18 16.67 3.64
N ASP A 5 -6.23 17.56 3.35
CA ASP A 5 -6.50 18.85 2.73
C ASP A 5 -5.47 19.12 1.62
N GLY A 6 -5.93 19.45 0.41
CA GLY A 6 -5.07 19.82 -0.72
C GLY A 6 -4.08 18.76 -1.22
N VAL A 7 -4.30 17.47 -0.94
CA VAL A 7 -3.35 16.40 -1.27
C VAL A 7 -3.28 16.15 -2.79
N ASN A 8 -2.09 16.36 -3.36
CA ASN A 8 -1.80 16.07 -4.77
C ASN A 8 -0.63 15.08 -4.85
N LEU A 9 -0.90 13.85 -5.29
CA LEU A 9 0.08 12.78 -5.35
C LEU A 9 0.02 12.05 -6.69
N GLN A 10 1.17 11.60 -7.17
CA GLN A 10 1.28 10.75 -8.35
C GLN A 10 2.11 9.51 -7.98
N LEU A 11 1.51 8.33 -8.12
CA LEU A 11 2.22 7.06 -7.96
C LEU A 11 2.92 6.69 -9.27
N LEU A 12 4.23 6.48 -9.19
CA LEU A 12 5.03 6.05 -10.33
C LEU A 12 4.97 4.53 -10.46
N ALA A 13 5.08 4.04 -11.71
CA ALA A 13 5.13 2.61 -11.98
C ALA A 13 6.38 1.99 -11.33
N GLY A 14 6.21 0.87 -10.63
CA GLY A 14 7.28 0.16 -9.93
C GLY A 14 7.74 0.82 -8.62
N ALA A 15 7.16 1.97 -8.23
CA ALA A 15 7.54 2.64 -6.98
C ALA A 15 7.22 1.80 -5.75
N LYS A 16 8.11 1.85 -4.76
CA LYS A 16 7.93 1.26 -3.43
C LYS A 16 7.74 2.38 -2.43
N VAL A 17 6.51 2.57 -1.97
CA VAL A 17 6.09 3.69 -1.14
C VAL A 17 5.75 3.18 0.27
N GLY A 18 6.50 3.64 1.26
CA GLY A 18 6.19 3.47 2.67
C GLY A 18 5.35 4.64 3.17
N VAL A 19 4.16 4.38 3.71
CA VAL A 19 3.25 5.41 4.21
C VAL A 19 3.39 5.51 5.73
N LEU A 20 3.76 6.70 6.22
CA LEU A 20 3.99 7.02 7.62
C LEU A 20 3.02 8.09 8.10
N GLY A 21 2.80 8.16 9.41
CA GLY A 21 1.91 9.15 10.04
C GLY A 21 1.46 8.70 11.42
N SER A 22 0.96 9.64 12.21
CA SER A 22 0.42 9.37 13.54
C SER A 22 -0.81 8.45 13.49
N ASN A 23 -1.19 7.89 14.63
CA ASN A 23 -2.44 7.11 14.73
C ASN A 23 -3.63 8.04 14.48
N GLY A 24 -4.54 7.62 13.61
CA GLY A 24 -5.65 8.46 13.16
C GLY A 24 -5.30 9.53 12.12
N ALA A 25 -4.08 9.52 11.57
CA ALA A 25 -3.69 10.42 10.47
C ALA A 25 -4.39 10.11 9.14
N GLY A 26 -5.09 8.98 9.01
CA GLY A 26 -5.81 8.60 7.79
C GLY A 26 -5.06 7.62 6.87
N LYS A 27 -3.94 7.03 7.29
CA LYS A 27 -3.13 6.06 6.50
C LYS A 27 -3.97 4.97 5.81
N SER A 28 -4.79 4.25 6.58
CA SER A 28 -5.69 3.21 6.05
C SER A 28 -6.81 3.78 5.18
N SER A 29 -7.29 4.99 5.45
CA SER A 29 -8.25 5.67 4.58
C SER A 29 -7.62 6.05 3.24
N LEU A 30 -6.35 6.47 3.22
CA LEU A 30 -5.62 6.73 1.97
C LEU A 30 -5.54 5.47 1.10
N LEU A 31 -5.16 4.33 1.68
CA LEU A 31 -5.15 3.05 0.98
C LEU A 31 -6.54 2.71 0.40
N ARG A 32 -7.61 2.85 1.19
CA ARG A 32 -8.99 2.57 0.73
C ARG A 32 -9.44 3.49 -0.41
N MET A 33 -9.10 4.77 -0.36
CA MET A 33 -9.38 5.71 -1.46
C MET A 33 -8.61 5.33 -2.73
N ILE A 34 -7.33 4.96 -2.62
CA ILE A 34 -6.53 4.48 -3.78
C ILE A 34 -7.10 3.17 -4.32
N GLY A 35 -7.55 2.27 -3.44
CA GLY A 35 -8.17 1.00 -3.79
C GLY A 35 -9.60 1.10 -4.34
N GLY A 36 -10.19 2.30 -4.36
CA GLY A 36 -11.57 2.52 -4.83
C GLY A 36 -12.65 1.99 -3.88
N LEU A 37 -12.30 1.65 -2.64
CA LEU A 37 -13.23 1.16 -1.62
C LEU A 37 -13.87 2.27 -0.80
N ASP A 38 -13.27 3.46 -0.82
CA ASP A 38 -13.79 4.65 -0.17
C ASP A 38 -13.93 5.75 -1.22
N SER A 39 -15.13 6.31 -1.35
CA SER A 39 -15.47 7.38 -2.29
C SER A 39 -15.94 8.65 -1.58
N GLU A 40 -15.93 8.66 -0.25
CA GLU A 40 -16.37 9.80 0.57
C GLU A 40 -15.24 10.84 0.71
N PHE A 41 -14.85 11.45 -0.41
CA PHE A 41 -13.85 12.52 -0.43
C PHE A 41 -14.14 13.54 -1.53
N GLU A 42 -13.66 14.76 -1.33
CA GLU A 42 -13.66 15.80 -2.37
C GLU A 42 -12.38 15.69 -3.22
N GLY A 43 -12.53 15.74 -4.54
CA GLY A 43 -11.43 15.60 -5.50
C GLY A 43 -11.61 14.41 -6.43
N ARG A 44 -10.50 13.88 -6.96
CA ARG A 44 -10.53 12.71 -7.86
C ARG A 44 -9.31 11.82 -7.66
N VAL A 45 -9.54 10.51 -7.70
CA VAL A 45 -8.48 9.51 -7.89
C VAL A 45 -8.63 8.98 -9.32
N THR A 46 -7.58 9.09 -10.12
CA THR A 46 -7.59 8.57 -11.49
C THR A 46 -6.47 7.55 -11.68
N THR A 47 -6.84 6.39 -12.19
CA THR A 47 -5.93 5.30 -12.52
C THR A 47 -5.89 5.11 -14.02
N ARG A 48 -4.78 4.56 -14.55
CA ARG A 48 -4.74 4.19 -15.97
C ARG A 48 -5.68 3.01 -16.18
N SER A 49 -6.41 3.01 -17.31
CA SER A 49 -7.31 1.93 -17.68
C SER A 49 -6.58 0.59 -17.75
N GLY A 50 -7.15 -0.46 -17.16
CA GLY A 50 -6.62 -1.82 -17.23
C GLY A 50 -5.61 -2.21 -16.14
N LEU A 51 -5.26 -1.31 -15.22
CA LEU A 51 -4.42 -1.68 -14.07
C LEU A 51 -5.22 -2.47 -13.03
N ARG A 52 -4.66 -3.60 -12.59
CA ARG A 52 -5.20 -4.40 -11.50
C ARG A 52 -4.66 -3.89 -10.16
N ILE A 53 -5.56 -3.54 -9.25
CA ILE A 53 -5.22 -3.11 -7.90
C ILE A 53 -5.60 -4.23 -6.95
N GLY A 54 -4.66 -4.69 -6.15
CA GLY A 54 -4.91 -5.64 -5.08
C GLY A 54 -4.64 -4.99 -3.73
N MET A 55 -5.56 -5.21 -2.79
CA MET A 55 -5.46 -4.66 -1.44
C MET A 55 -5.57 -5.77 -0.40
N LEU A 56 -4.72 -5.72 0.63
CA LEU A 56 -4.88 -6.52 1.83
C LEU A 56 -5.81 -5.77 2.80
N GLU A 57 -7.05 -6.26 2.93
CA GLU A 57 -8.00 -5.75 3.91
C GLU A 57 -7.59 -6.08 5.35
N GLN A 58 -7.98 -5.24 6.31
CA GLN A 58 -7.73 -5.48 7.74
C GLN A 58 -8.41 -6.76 8.23
N GLU A 59 -9.64 -7.01 7.77
CA GLU A 59 -10.42 -8.22 8.01
C GLU A 59 -10.61 -8.98 6.69
N PRO A 60 -9.72 -9.94 6.39
CA PRO A 60 -9.75 -10.61 5.11
C PRO A 60 -10.96 -11.53 4.97
N LYS A 61 -11.65 -11.38 3.85
CA LYS A 61 -12.75 -12.24 3.43
C LYS A 61 -12.19 -13.48 2.75
N LEU A 62 -12.34 -14.61 3.44
CA LEU A 62 -12.10 -15.95 2.92
C LEU A 62 -13.45 -16.64 2.76
N ASP A 63 -13.55 -17.50 1.75
CA ASP A 63 -14.70 -18.37 1.57
C ASP A 63 -14.66 -19.47 2.63
N ASN A 64 -15.64 -19.48 3.52
CA ASN A 64 -15.72 -20.43 4.64
C ASN A 64 -16.17 -21.82 4.21
N GLU A 65 -16.74 -21.97 3.02
CA GLU A 65 -17.22 -23.25 2.48
C GLU A 65 -16.10 -24.04 1.79
N ARG A 66 -14.95 -23.40 1.58
CA ARG A 66 -13.79 -23.98 0.87
C ARG A 66 -12.57 -24.01 1.77
N ASP A 67 -11.69 -24.98 1.52
CA ASP A 67 -10.45 -25.14 2.29
C ASP A 67 -9.44 -24.01 2.01
N VAL A 68 -8.36 -23.98 2.80
CA VAL A 68 -7.29 -22.99 2.66
C VAL A 68 -6.64 -23.05 1.28
N MET A 69 -6.37 -24.24 0.74
CA MET A 69 -5.75 -24.40 -0.58
C MET A 69 -6.61 -23.79 -1.68
N SER A 70 -7.93 -24.03 -1.65
CA SER A 70 -8.90 -23.43 -2.55
C SER A 70 -8.87 -21.91 -2.47
N ASN A 71 -8.93 -21.36 -1.25
CA ASN A 71 -8.84 -19.92 -1.04
C ASN A 71 -7.53 -19.34 -1.57
N VAL A 72 -6.39 -20.01 -1.36
CA VAL A 72 -5.09 -19.54 -1.87
C VAL A 72 -5.05 -19.58 -3.41
N THR A 73 -5.53 -20.66 -4.01
CA THR A 73 -5.52 -20.88 -5.46
C THR A 73 -6.50 -20.01 -6.23
N ASP A 74 -7.51 -19.42 -5.57
CA ASP A 74 -8.33 -18.36 -6.18
C ASP A 74 -7.48 -17.15 -6.63
N GLY A 75 -6.30 -16.94 -6.01
CA GLY A 75 -5.36 -15.92 -6.45
C GLY A 75 -4.75 -16.18 -7.82
N VAL A 76 -4.82 -17.42 -8.30
CA VAL A 76 -4.26 -17.94 -9.56
C VAL A 76 -5.31 -18.74 -10.34
N GLU A 77 -6.58 -18.32 -10.24
CA GLU A 77 -7.72 -18.97 -10.88
C GLU A 77 -7.51 -19.11 -12.39
N GLU A 78 -7.06 -18.07 -13.07
CA GLU A 78 -6.81 -18.11 -14.51
C GLU A 78 -5.78 -19.19 -14.89
N GLN A 79 -4.69 -19.29 -14.13
CA GLN A 79 -3.65 -20.28 -14.34
C GLN A 79 -4.15 -21.70 -14.05
N ARG A 80 -4.89 -21.87 -12.95
CA ARG A 80 -5.50 -23.14 -12.55
C ARG A 80 -6.46 -23.65 -13.63
N ASP A 81 -7.35 -22.78 -14.10
CA ASP A 81 -8.37 -23.15 -15.07
C ASP A 81 -7.75 -23.44 -16.44
N ALA A 82 -6.71 -22.70 -16.83
CA ALA A 82 -5.95 -23.00 -18.05
C ALA A 82 -5.26 -24.38 -17.99
N LEU A 83 -4.66 -24.74 -16.83
CA LEU A 83 -4.06 -26.07 -16.64
C LEU A 83 -5.12 -27.17 -16.68
N ALA A 84 -6.24 -27.00 -15.97
CA ALA A 84 -7.33 -27.97 -15.96
C ALA A 84 -7.90 -28.19 -17.37
N ARG A 85 -8.06 -27.12 -18.16
CA ARG A 85 -8.51 -27.22 -19.55
C ARG A 85 -7.48 -27.91 -20.44
N PHE A 86 -6.19 -27.65 -20.24
CA PHE A 86 -5.12 -28.34 -20.97
C PHE A 86 -5.11 -29.85 -20.68
N ASP A 87 -5.27 -30.25 -19.42
CA ASP A 87 -5.37 -31.66 -19.04
C ASP A 87 -6.60 -32.35 -19.65
N GLU A 88 -7.75 -31.67 -19.67
CA GLU A 88 -8.98 -32.15 -20.32
C GLU A 88 -8.76 -32.37 -21.83
N VAL A 89 -8.20 -31.38 -22.53
CA VAL A 89 -7.92 -31.46 -23.97
C VAL A 89 -6.95 -32.61 -24.27
N ASN A 90 -5.91 -32.80 -23.44
CA ASN A 90 -4.97 -33.91 -23.61
C ASN A 90 -5.66 -35.27 -23.41
N GLN A 91 -6.54 -35.40 -22.42
CA GLN A 91 -7.32 -36.63 -22.24
C GLN A 91 -8.19 -36.93 -23.47
N LEU A 92 -8.88 -35.93 -24.01
CA LEU A 92 -9.69 -36.08 -25.24
C LEU A 92 -8.83 -36.49 -26.45
N LEU A 93 -7.65 -35.90 -26.62
CA LEU A 93 -6.70 -36.27 -27.67
C LEU A 93 -6.25 -37.73 -27.57
N THR A 94 -6.02 -38.24 -26.35
CA THR A 94 -5.69 -39.67 -26.13
C THR A 94 -6.88 -40.60 -26.35
N GLY A 95 -8.12 -40.09 -26.32
CA GLY A 95 -9.36 -40.85 -26.48
C GLY A 95 -9.69 -41.28 -27.92
N GLY A 96 -8.89 -40.90 -28.91
CA GLY A 96 -9.00 -41.40 -30.29
C GLY A 96 -9.96 -40.65 -31.20
N GLY A 97 -10.16 -39.34 -30.98
CA GLY A 97 -10.92 -38.46 -31.88
C GLY A 97 -10.43 -38.51 -33.34
N LYS A 98 -11.32 -38.30 -34.31
CA LYS A 98 -11.00 -38.42 -35.75
C LYS A 98 -11.50 -37.21 -36.54
N GLY A 99 -10.80 -36.88 -37.62
CA GLY A 99 -11.24 -35.86 -38.57
C GLY A 99 -11.20 -34.45 -37.99
N GLU A 100 -12.30 -33.71 -38.16
CA GLU A 100 -12.42 -32.30 -37.77
C GLU A 100 -12.28 -32.07 -36.26
N GLU A 101 -12.82 -32.97 -35.43
CA GLU A 101 -12.71 -32.92 -33.98
C GLU A 101 -11.25 -32.95 -33.49
N LEU A 102 -10.43 -33.83 -34.09
CA LEU A 102 -9.00 -33.90 -33.78
C LEU A 102 -8.28 -32.60 -34.15
N SER A 103 -8.63 -31.98 -35.29
CA SER A 103 -8.00 -30.73 -35.72
C SER A 103 -8.34 -29.54 -34.79
N VAL A 104 -9.57 -29.50 -34.27
CA VAL A 104 -10.01 -28.50 -33.29
C VAL A 104 -9.25 -28.66 -31.99
N LEU A 105 -9.18 -29.89 -31.45
CA LEU A 105 -8.47 -30.18 -30.20
C LEU A 105 -6.97 -29.88 -30.29
N LEU A 106 -6.32 -30.15 -31.43
CA LEU A 106 -4.91 -29.81 -31.65
C LEU A 106 -4.68 -28.29 -31.71
N THR A 107 -5.61 -27.54 -32.31
CA THR A 107 -5.54 -26.08 -32.35
C THR A 107 -5.69 -25.50 -30.93
N GLU A 108 -6.69 -25.97 -30.19
CA GLU A 108 -6.92 -25.56 -28.81
C GLU A 108 -5.72 -25.92 -27.90
N GLN A 109 -5.14 -27.11 -28.06
CA GLN A 109 -3.93 -27.50 -27.32
C GLN A 109 -2.76 -26.54 -27.59
N ALA A 110 -2.55 -26.12 -28.84
CA ALA A 110 -1.49 -25.18 -29.20
C ALA A 110 -1.71 -23.80 -28.55
N GLU A 111 -2.94 -23.28 -28.61
CA GLU A 111 -3.31 -22.01 -27.97
C GLU A 111 -3.16 -22.07 -26.44
N LEU A 112 -3.59 -23.16 -25.81
CA LEU A 112 -3.41 -23.38 -24.38
C LEU A 112 -1.93 -23.48 -24.00
N THR A 113 -1.11 -24.16 -24.78
CA THR A 113 0.33 -24.29 -24.51
C THR A 113 1.01 -22.92 -24.51
N GLU A 114 0.75 -22.10 -25.53
CA GLU A 114 1.28 -20.72 -25.60
C GLU A 114 0.80 -19.88 -24.41
N ARG A 115 -0.47 -20.01 -24.03
CA ARG A 115 -1.04 -19.32 -22.86
C ARG A 115 -0.39 -19.76 -21.55
N LEU A 116 -0.19 -21.05 -21.35
CA LEU A 116 0.44 -21.62 -20.15
C LEU A 116 1.90 -21.17 -20.01
N GLU A 117 2.66 -21.12 -21.11
CA GLU A 117 4.02 -20.59 -21.10
C GLU A 117 4.06 -19.10 -20.72
N LYS A 118 3.16 -18.30 -21.32
CA LYS A 118 3.08 -16.85 -21.03
C LYS A 118 2.71 -16.55 -19.57
N LEU A 119 1.90 -17.41 -18.97
CA LEU A 119 1.46 -17.30 -17.57
C LEU A 119 2.41 -18.00 -16.57
N ASP A 120 3.47 -18.67 -17.03
CA ASP A 120 4.40 -19.48 -16.23
C ASP A 120 3.69 -20.54 -15.37
N CYS A 121 2.64 -21.16 -15.92
CA CYS A 121 1.77 -22.08 -15.18
C CYS A 121 2.48 -23.39 -14.78
N TRP A 122 3.55 -23.78 -15.46
CA TRP A 122 4.25 -25.04 -15.20
C TRP A 122 4.87 -25.10 -13.80
N ASN A 123 5.19 -23.94 -13.23
CA ASN A 123 5.73 -23.82 -11.87
C ASN A 123 4.66 -23.50 -10.81
N LEU A 124 3.37 -23.46 -11.20
CA LEU A 124 2.29 -22.94 -10.34
C LEU A 124 2.20 -23.67 -9.00
N HIS A 125 2.20 -25.01 -9.01
CA HIS A 125 2.13 -25.80 -7.79
C HIS A 125 3.29 -25.52 -6.84
N THR A 126 4.50 -25.37 -7.39
CA THR A 126 5.70 -25.04 -6.60
C THR A 126 5.62 -23.61 -6.07
N GLU A 127 5.19 -22.65 -6.89
CA GLU A 127 5.04 -21.26 -6.48
C GLU A 127 4.04 -21.12 -5.32
N VAL A 128 2.86 -21.76 -5.44
CA VAL A 128 1.83 -21.79 -4.40
C VAL A 128 2.40 -22.42 -3.12
N ALA A 129 3.06 -23.57 -3.21
CA ALA A 129 3.61 -24.27 -2.06
C ALA A 129 4.71 -23.44 -1.35
N VAL A 130 5.61 -22.82 -2.12
CA VAL A 130 6.66 -21.95 -1.58
C VAL A 130 6.06 -20.73 -0.90
N ALA A 131 5.07 -20.07 -1.51
CA ALA A 131 4.40 -18.91 -0.92
C ALA A 131 3.68 -19.27 0.38
N MET A 132 2.93 -20.38 0.40
CA MET A 132 2.24 -20.86 1.59
C MET A 132 3.21 -21.21 2.72
N ALA A 133 4.32 -21.89 2.39
CA ALA A 133 5.35 -22.23 3.37
C ALA A 133 6.05 -20.98 3.91
N ALA A 134 6.41 -20.04 3.04
CA ALA A 134 7.11 -18.82 3.40
C ALA A 134 6.26 -17.87 4.26
N LEU A 135 4.95 -17.84 4.07
CA LEU A 135 4.01 -17.10 4.89
C LEU A 135 3.45 -17.91 6.07
N ASN A 136 3.98 -19.11 6.32
CA ASN A 136 3.55 -19.98 7.40
C ASN A 136 2.02 -20.12 7.45
N CYS A 137 1.42 -20.37 6.28
CA CYS A 137 0.00 -20.59 6.13
C CYS A 137 -0.43 -21.87 6.85
N PRO A 138 -1.68 -21.95 7.33
CA PRO A 138 -2.24 -23.21 7.83
C PRO A 138 -2.20 -24.33 6.77
N PRO A 139 -2.38 -25.59 7.18
CA PRO A 139 -2.54 -26.72 6.26
C PRO A 139 -3.59 -26.44 5.19
N GLY A 140 -3.35 -26.90 3.96
CA GLY A 140 -4.22 -26.61 2.81
C GLY A 140 -5.64 -27.16 2.95
N ASP A 141 -5.81 -28.26 3.67
CA ASP A 141 -7.09 -28.92 3.97
C ASP A 141 -7.83 -28.31 5.18
N ALA A 142 -7.23 -27.32 5.85
CA ALA A 142 -7.88 -26.64 6.97
C ALA A 142 -9.03 -25.76 6.49
N MET A 143 -10.07 -25.65 7.32
CA MET A 143 -11.23 -24.78 7.04
C MET A 143 -11.03 -23.36 7.63
N PRO A 144 -11.33 -22.29 6.87
CA PRO A 144 -11.16 -20.90 7.33
C PRO A 144 -11.89 -20.56 8.62
N GLU A 145 -13.03 -21.17 8.90
CA GLU A 145 -13.81 -20.96 10.14
C GLU A 145 -13.03 -21.27 11.41
N ARG A 146 -12.08 -22.21 11.35
CA ARG A 146 -11.27 -22.64 12.52
C ARG A 146 -9.98 -21.84 12.68
N LEU A 147 -9.69 -20.91 11.77
CA LEU A 147 -8.46 -20.15 11.75
C LEU A 147 -8.55 -18.92 12.66
N SER A 148 -7.46 -18.62 13.35
CA SER A 148 -7.28 -17.33 14.01
C SER A 148 -7.24 -16.18 13.00
N GLY A 149 -7.53 -14.95 13.43
CA GLY A 149 -7.46 -13.76 12.57
C GLY A 149 -6.10 -13.58 11.89
N GLY A 150 -5.00 -13.88 12.59
CA GLY A 150 -3.65 -13.87 12.02
C GLY A 150 -3.47 -14.93 10.92
N GLN A 151 -3.95 -16.16 11.13
CA GLN A 151 -3.89 -17.21 10.11
C GLN A 151 -4.71 -16.85 8.87
N ARG A 152 -5.93 -16.32 9.04
CA ARG A 152 -6.75 -15.83 7.92
C ARG A 152 -6.04 -14.73 7.12
N ARG A 153 -5.36 -13.82 7.82
CA ARG A 153 -4.58 -12.75 7.20
C ARG A 153 -3.41 -13.27 6.38
N ARG A 154 -2.70 -14.30 6.85
CA ARG A 154 -1.61 -14.92 6.08
C ARG A 154 -2.12 -15.64 4.83
N VAL A 155 -3.26 -16.31 4.91
CA VAL A 155 -3.92 -16.92 3.73
C VAL A 155 -4.32 -15.87 2.71
N ALA A 156 -4.96 -14.78 3.14
CA ALA A 156 -5.38 -13.71 2.24
C ALA A 156 -4.19 -12.94 1.63
N LEU A 157 -3.13 -12.72 2.40
CA LEU A 157 -1.88 -12.17 1.90
C LEU A 157 -1.25 -13.10 0.86
N CYS A 158 -1.18 -14.40 1.13
CA CYS A 158 -0.68 -15.40 0.18
C CYS A 158 -1.45 -15.36 -1.14
N ARG A 159 -2.79 -15.41 -1.07
CA ARG A 159 -3.69 -15.26 -2.23
C ARG A 159 -3.38 -13.99 -3.03
N LEU A 160 -3.28 -12.85 -2.34
CA LEU A 160 -3.05 -11.55 -2.95
C LEU A 160 -1.69 -11.46 -3.68
N LEU A 161 -0.62 -11.99 -3.07
CA LEU A 161 0.71 -11.99 -3.69
C LEU A 161 0.74 -12.88 -4.94
N LEU A 162 0.04 -14.01 -4.93
CA LEU A 162 -0.06 -14.92 -6.08
C LEU A 162 -0.81 -14.29 -7.26
N THR A 163 -1.80 -13.41 -7.00
CA THR A 163 -2.51 -12.66 -8.07
C THR A 163 -1.61 -11.71 -8.86
N LYS A 164 -0.50 -11.26 -8.26
CA LYS A 164 0.48 -10.34 -8.87
C LYS A 164 -0.18 -9.09 -9.50
N PRO A 165 -1.00 -8.31 -8.76
CA PRO A 165 -1.62 -7.08 -9.27
C PRO A 165 -0.59 -6.00 -9.67
N ASP A 166 -0.95 -5.07 -10.55
CA ASP A 166 -0.04 -3.99 -10.97
C ASP A 166 0.27 -3.00 -9.82
N ILE A 167 -0.71 -2.81 -8.93
CA ILE A 167 -0.59 -1.99 -7.72
C ILE A 167 -0.98 -2.84 -6.51
N LEU A 168 -0.08 -2.91 -5.54
CA LEU A 168 -0.28 -3.62 -4.28
C LEU A 168 -0.44 -2.62 -3.13
N LEU A 169 -1.57 -2.71 -2.44
CA LEU A 169 -1.92 -1.86 -1.31
C LEU A 169 -1.92 -2.70 -0.03
N LEU A 170 -0.99 -2.43 0.87
CA LEU A 170 -0.77 -3.23 2.07
C LEU A 170 -0.94 -2.37 3.32
N ASP A 171 -1.90 -2.72 4.17
CA ASP A 171 -2.02 -2.12 5.51
C ASP A 171 -1.39 -3.06 6.53
N GLU A 172 -0.29 -2.66 7.18
CA GLU A 172 0.50 -3.43 8.15
C GLU A 172 0.77 -4.89 7.74
N PRO A 173 1.46 -5.13 6.60
CA PRO A 173 1.62 -6.48 6.05
C PRO A 173 2.46 -7.43 6.91
N THR A 174 3.33 -6.89 7.77
CA THR A 174 4.23 -7.69 8.63
C THR A 174 3.58 -8.12 9.95
N ASN A 175 2.37 -7.64 10.25
CA ASN A 175 1.67 -8.04 11.47
C ASN A 175 1.29 -9.52 11.44
N HIS A 176 1.46 -10.20 12.58
CA HIS A 176 1.18 -11.62 12.77
C HIS A 176 2.06 -12.57 11.93
N LEU A 177 3.20 -12.07 11.43
CA LEU A 177 4.26 -12.85 10.78
C LEU A 177 5.42 -13.11 11.75
N ASP A 178 6.10 -14.24 11.56
CA ASP A 178 7.38 -14.50 12.22
C ASP A 178 8.54 -13.85 11.45
N ALA A 179 9.73 -13.79 12.05
CA ALA A 179 10.88 -13.10 11.47
C ALA A 179 11.31 -13.65 10.10
N ALA A 180 11.16 -14.96 9.88
CA ALA A 180 11.49 -15.59 8.60
C ALA A 180 10.49 -15.18 7.50
N SER A 181 9.20 -15.16 7.83
CA SER A 181 8.14 -14.70 6.94
C SER A 181 8.28 -13.21 6.60
N VAL A 182 8.70 -12.38 7.58
CA VAL A 182 8.99 -10.96 7.36
C VAL A 182 10.16 -10.77 6.40
N ALA A 183 11.26 -11.51 6.59
CA ALA A 183 12.39 -11.44 5.67
C ALA A 183 12.02 -11.86 4.24
N TRP A 184 11.18 -12.90 4.10
CA TRP A 184 10.71 -13.35 2.80
C TRP A 184 9.81 -12.31 2.12
N ILE A 185 8.85 -11.74 2.83
CA ILE A 185 7.95 -10.73 2.25
C ILE A 185 8.70 -9.45 1.88
N GLU A 186 9.70 -9.04 2.67
CA GLU A 186 10.59 -7.92 2.32
C GLU A 186 11.31 -8.19 1.00
N ALA A 187 11.96 -9.35 0.86
CA ALA A 187 12.65 -9.73 -0.36
C ALA A 187 11.70 -9.81 -1.58
N TYR A 188 10.50 -10.38 -1.37
CA TYR A 188 9.47 -10.47 -2.41
C TYR A 188 9.02 -9.08 -2.87
N LEU A 189 8.69 -8.17 -1.94
CA LEU A 189 8.17 -6.85 -2.26
C LEU A 189 9.23 -5.91 -2.84
N ALA A 190 10.50 -6.09 -2.47
CA ALA A 190 11.64 -5.42 -3.10
C ALA A 190 11.78 -5.82 -4.57
N ALA A 191 11.65 -7.12 -4.87
CA ALA A 191 11.74 -7.65 -6.25
C ALA A 191 10.44 -7.50 -7.07
N TYR A 192 9.34 -7.07 -6.44
CA TYR A 192 8.05 -6.98 -7.08
C TYR A 192 8.09 -6.01 -8.27
N ARG A 193 7.55 -6.39 -9.43
CA ARG A 193 7.59 -5.54 -10.64
C ARG A 193 6.62 -4.36 -10.57
N GLY A 194 5.48 -4.55 -9.90
CA GLY A 194 4.44 -3.54 -9.75
C GLY A 194 4.76 -2.47 -8.71
N THR A 195 3.84 -1.53 -8.56
CA THR A 195 3.90 -0.49 -7.53
C THR A 195 3.43 -1.07 -6.20
N VAL A 196 4.14 -0.78 -5.11
CA VAL A 196 3.77 -1.20 -3.75
C VAL A 196 3.55 0.04 -2.90
N VAL A 197 2.40 0.13 -2.24
CA VAL A 197 2.09 1.15 -1.24
C VAL A 197 1.79 0.42 0.06
N ALA A 198 2.69 0.54 1.03
CA ALA A 198 2.60 -0.16 2.29
C ALA A 198 2.52 0.84 3.45
N VAL A 199 1.49 0.73 4.27
CA VAL A 199 1.44 1.33 5.61
C VAL A 199 2.12 0.35 6.55
N THR A 200 3.19 0.76 7.21
CA THR A 200 3.83 -0.08 8.21
C THR A 200 4.58 0.74 9.25
N HIS A 201 4.67 0.18 10.45
CA HIS A 201 5.57 0.65 11.50
C HIS A 201 6.94 -0.06 11.50
N ASP A 202 7.16 -1.04 10.62
CA ASP A 202 8.40 -1.78 10.54
C ASP A 202 9.52 -0.96 9.88
N ARG A 203 10.55 -0.66 10.67
CA ARG A 203 11.67 0.18 10.25
C ARG A 203 12.58 -0.54 9.27
N TYR A 204 12.73 -1.86 9.38
CA TYR A 204 13.58 -2.64 8.48
C TYR A 204 12.94 -2.72 7.10
N PHE A 205 11.63 -3.00 7.05
CA PHE A 205 10.85 -2.96 5.82
C PHE A 205 11.00 -1.63 5.08
N LEU A 206 10.84 -0.51 5.80
CA LEU A 206 10.93 0.82 5.20
C LEU A 206 12.35 1.21 4.79
N ASP A 207 13.38 0.58 5.35
CA ASP A 207 14.77 0.85 4.98
C ASP A 207 15.21 -0.01 3.79
N ASN A 208 14.73 -1.27 3.73
CA ASN A 208 15.11 -2.27 2.73
C ASN A 208 14.25 -2.21 1.45
N VAL A 209 12.94 -1.94 1.58
CA VAL A 209 11.98 -2.03 0.48
C VAL A 209 11.60 -0.66 -0.06
N ALA A 210 11.37 0.33 0.82
CA ALA A 210 10.82 1.61 0.40
C ALA A 210 11.86 2.49 -0.29
N GLY A 211 11.57 2.91 -1.53
CA GLY A 211 12.30 3.94 -2.26
C GLY A 211 11.71 5.34 -2.06
N TRP A 212 10.48 5.41 -1.56
CA TRP A 212 9.76 6.63 -1.25
C TRP A 212 9.08 6.50 0.10
N ILE A 213 9.08 7.59 0.85
CA ILE A 213 8.31 7.73 2.08
C ILE A 213 7.22 8.78 1.86
N LEU A 214 5.98 8.42 2.13
CA LEU A 214 4.85 9.33 2.15
C LEU A 214 4.46 9.59 3.61
N GLU A 215 4.82 10.75 4.13
CA GLU A 215 4.45 11.15 5.48
C GLU A 215 3.11 11.89 5.47
N ILE A 216 2.14 11.40 6.23
CA ILE A 216 0.89 12.10 6.51
C ILE A 216 1.03 12.79 7.87
N ASP A 217 1.06 14.12 7.85
CA ASP A 217 1.09 14.96 9.05
C ASP A 217 0.08 16.09 8.91
N ARG A 218 -0.78 16.27 9.92
CA ARG A 218 -1.80 17.34 10.00
C ARG A 218 -2.63 17.53 8.73
N GLY A 219 -3.01 16.43 8.06
CA GLY A 219 -3.82 16.47 6.83
C GLY A 219 -3.05 16.75 5.54
N ALA A 220 -1.75 17.06 5.63
CA ALA A 220 -0.87 17.16 4.49
C ALA A 220 -0.18 15.81 4.21
N ALA A 221 0.03 15.53 2.92
CA ALA A 221 0.81 14.38 2.48
C ALA A 221 2.15 14.87 1.89
N LEU A 222 3.24 14.49 2.54
CA LEU A 222 4.59 15.00 2.28
C LEU A 222 5.43 13.86 1.69
N PRO A 223 5.60 13.80 0.36
CA PRO A 223 6.44 12.80 -0.27
C PRO A 223 7.92 13.11 -0.05
N PHE A 224 8.71 12.06 0.17
CA PHE A 224 10.15 12.11 0.32
C PHE A 224 10.77 10.97 -0.49
N HIS A 225 11.75 11.28 -1.34
CA HIS A 225 12.50 10.27 -2.07
C HIS A 225 13.67 9.77 -1.23
N GLY A 226 13.68 8.48 -0.93
CA GLY A 226 14.69 7.82 -0.10
C GLY A 226 14.06 6.85 0.90
N ASN A 227 14.93 6.14 1.60
CA ASN A 227 14.54 5.14 2.59
C ASN A 227 14.20 5.77 3.96
N TYR A 228 13.81 4.93 4.91
CA TYR A 228 13.45 5.36 6.26
C TYR A 228 14.55 6.15 6.96
N THR A 229 15.79 5.69 6.90
CA THR A 229 16.93 6.35 7.56
C THR A 229 17.17 7.76 7.01
N ALA A 230 17.11 7.93 5.69
CA ALA A 230 17.25 9.23 5.03
C ALA A 230 16.09 10.15 5.40
N TRP A 231 14.86 9.64 5.39
CA TRP A 231 13.66 10.39 5.79
C TRP A 231 13.75 10.85 7.25
N LEU A 232 14.19 9.99 8.17
CA LEU A 232 14.29 10.32 9.59
C LEU A 232 15.28 11.47 9.84
N LYS A 233 16.44 11.44 9.14
CA LYS A 233 17.43 12.54 9.19
C LYS A 233 16.84 13.85 8.66
N HIS A 234 16.14 13.79 7.53
CA HIS A 234 15.47 14.94 6.94
C HIS A 234 14.40 15.52 7.87
N LYS A 235 13.55 14.67 8.46
CA LYS A 235 12.51 15.05 9.42
C LYS A 235 13.11 15.71 10.66
N ALA A 236 14.19 15.15 11.22
CA ALA A 236 14.88 15.73 12.37
C ALA A 236 15.44 17.13 12.06
N SER A 237 16.02 17.33 10.86
CA SER A 237 16.49 18.64 10.42
C SER A 237 15.34 19.64 10.28
N ARG A 238 14.22 19.22 9.67
CA ARG A 238 13.02 20.06 9.51
C ARG A 238 12.43 20.50 10.84
N LEU A 239 12.29 19.57 11.80
CA LEU A 239 11.78 19.88 13.14
C LEU A 239 12.68 20.87 13.88
N ARG A 240 14.00 20.71 13.82
CA ARG A 240 14.95 21.67 14.41
C ARG A 240 14.84 23.06 13.80
N GLN A 241 14.56 23.15 12.50
CA GLN A 241 14.36 24.43 11.84
C GLN A 241 13.04 25.06 12.26
N GLN A 242 11.94 24.30 12.29
CA GLN A 242 10.64 24.75 12.80
C GLN A 242 10.73 25.27 14.23
N GLU A 243 11.39 24.53 15.14
CA GLU A 243 11.57 24.97 16.53
C GLU A 243 12.36 26.29 16.63
N ARG A 244 13.36 26.50 15.76
CA ARG A 244 14.13 27.75 15.72
C ARG A 244 13.27 28.91 15.23
N ASP A 245 12.49 28.68 14.17
CA ASP A 245 11.63 29.69 13.57
C ASP A 245 10.49 30.08 14.53
N GLU A 246 9.87 29.09 15.20
CA GLU A 246 8.85 29.30 16.24
C GLU A 246 9.40 30.07 17.44
N ARG A 247 10.61 29.73 17.91
CA ARG A 247 11.27 30.50 18.99
C ARG A 247 11.58 31.93 18.56
N ALA A 248 12.09 32.12 17.34
CA ALA A 248 12.38 33.45 16.81
C ALA A 248 11.12 34.28 16.61
N LEU A 249 9.99 33.66 16.25
CA LEU A 249 8.68 34.30 16.17
C LEU A 249 8.16 34.64 17.57
N SER A 250 8.20 33.71 18.51
CA SER A 250 7.76 33.90 19.89
C SER A 250 8.50 35.05 20.59
N ASN A 251 9.83 35.12 20.42
CA ASN A 251 10.63 36.24 20.93
C ASN A 251 10.21 37.57 20.29
N ARG A 252 9.98 37.61 18.97
CA ARG A 252 9.50 38.82 18.28
C ARG A 252 8.13 39.28 18.81
N LEU A 253 7.20 38.35 19.01
CA LEU A 253 5.88 38.65 19.58
C LEU A 253 6.00 39.18 21.01
N ARG A 254 6.92 38.64 21.81
CA ARG A 254 7.19 39.11 23.18
C ARG A 254 7.76 40.53 23.20
N ASP A 255 8.79 40.80 22.40
CA ASP A 255 9.41 42.12 22.31
C ASP A 255 8.40 43.18 21.84
N GLU A 256 7.54 42.81 20.89
CA GLU A 256 6.48 43.68 20.39
C GLU A 256 5.41 43.96 21.47
N LEU A 257 5.03 42.96 22.26
CA LEU A 257 4.11 43.10 23.39
C LEU A 257 4.70 43.97 24.52
N GLU A 258 5.99 43.80 24.84
CA GLU A 258 6.70 44.66 25.81
C GLU A 258 6.77 46.12 25.32
N TRP A 259 7.00 46.35 24.02
CA TRP A 259 6.97 47.70 23.42
C TRP A 259 5.58 48.34 23.50
N ILE A 260 4.50 47.60 23.18
CA ILE A 260 3.12 48.11 23.29
C ILE A 260 2.81 48.51 24.74
N ARG A 261 3.23 47.70 25.72
CA ARG A 261 3.03 47.98 27.15
C ARG A 261 3.78 49.21 27.63
N THR A 262 5.00 49.44 27.15
CA THR A 262 5.86 50.54 27.61
C THR A 262 5.59 51.86 26.88
N ASN A 263 5.04 51.83 25.66
CA ASN A 263 4.78 53.03 24.84
C ASN A 263 3.30 53.18 24.39
N PRO A 264 2.32 53.27 25.31
CA PRO A 264 0.89 53.35 24.97
C PRO A 264 0.47 54.64 24.20
N LYS A 265 1.34 55.66 24.10
CA LYS A 265 1.04 56.97 23.47
C LYS A 265 1.94 57.31 22.25
N GLY A 266 2.69 56.36 21.70
CA GLY A 266 3.60 56.59 20.58
C GLY A 266 2.91 56.79 19.23
N GLY A 267 2.67 58.05 18.83
CA GLY A 267 2.44 58.51 17.45
C GLY A 267 1.35 57.79 16.65
N ARG A 268 0.15 58.39 16.60
CA ARG A 268 -1.12 57.90 16.00
C ARG A 268 -1.08 57.26 14.59
N GLY A 269 0.02 57.36 13.83
CA GLY A 269 0.19 56.75 12.50
C GLY A 269 1.09 55.51 12.42
N ARG A 270 2.20 55.45 13.18
CA ARG A 270 3.15 54.31 13.15
C ARG A 270 2.71 53.14 14.05
N SER A 271 1.95 53.43 15.11
CA SER A 271 1.40 52.43 16.02
C SER A 271 0.34 51.54 15.36
N LYS A 272 -0.55 52.08 14.51
CA LYS A 272 -1.62 51.30 13.85
C LYS A 272 -1.12 50.27 12.84
N ALA A 273 -0.12 50.60 12.02
CA ALA A 273 0.39 49.68 11.00
C ALA A 273 1.12 48.46 11.62
N ARG A 274 1.81 48.66 12.75
CA ARG A 274 2.48 47.58 13.48
C ARG A 274 1.52 46.71 14.29
N VAL A 275 0.53 47.30 14.97
CA VAL A 275 -0.53 46.54 15.65
C VAL A 275 -1.28 45.64 14.68
N ARG A 276 -1.60 46.12 13.46
CA ARG A 276 -2.22 45.30 12.42
C ARG A 276 -1.33 44.15 11.93
N SER A 277 -0.01 44.37 11.87
CA SER A 277 0.95 43.33 11.50
C SER A 277 1.05 42.26 12.60
N TYR A 278 0.96 42.65 13.87
CA TYR A 278 0.89 41.74 15.01
C TYR A 278 -0.39 40.90 14.99
N GLU A 279 -1.55 41.51 14.77
CA GLU A 279 -2.84 40.79 14.64
C GLU A 279 -2.79 39.77 13.51
N GLN A 280 -2.22 40.12 12.34
CA GLN A 280 -2.03 39.21 11.22
C GLN A 280 -1.07 38.04 11.54
N LEU A 281 0.00 38.28 12.31
CA LEU A 281 0.92 37.23 12.74
C LEU A 281 0.28 36.26 13.75
N VAL A 282 -0.62 36.75 14.60
CA VAL A 282 -1.38 35.94 15.56
C VAL A 282 -2.47 35.12 14.86
N GLU A 283 -3.19 35.71 13.90
CA GLU A 283 -4.18 34.98 13.08
C GLU A 283 -3.53 33.86 12.27
N ALA A 284 -2.34 34.10 11.70
CA ALA A 284 -1.57 33.08 10.97
C ALA A 284 -1.10 31.90 11.86
N GLN A 285 -1.20 32.00 13.19
CA GLN A 285 -0.86 30.94 14.13
C GLN A 285 -2.08 30.06 14.51
N GLN A 286 -3.32 30.54 14.26
CA GLN A 286 -4.56 29.86 14.67
C GLN A 286 -5.26 29.11 13.52
N GLY A 287 -4.81 29.26 12.28
CA GLY A 287 -5.26 28.48 11.11
C GLY A 287 -4.26 27.39 10.74
#